data_AF-A0A523C6U4-F1
#
_entry.id   AF-A0A523C6U4-F1
#
_cell.length_a   1.000
_cell.length_b   1.000
_cell.length_c   1.000
_cell.angle_alpha   90.00
_cell.angle_beta   90.00
_cell.angle_gamma   90.00
#
_symmetry.space_group_name_H-M   'P 1'
#
loop_
_entity.id
_entity.type
_entity.pdbx_description
1 polymer ?
#
loop_
_entity_poly.entity_id
_entity_poly.type
_entity_poly.pdbx_seq_one_letter_code
_entity_poly.pdbx_strand_id
1 'polypeptide(L)'
;MANLQVKGIDDGLYEQLKRLATAENRSVSQEIIFLVKAHLSSQKTCRAMPSPAEVLLQLSGSWEDSRPAGEIVAEIKNARKNSQRLAGGL
;
A
#
# COMPACT_ATOMS: atom_id res chain seq x y z
N MET A 1 -21.02 -28.37 0.19
CA MET A 1 -20.11 -27.59 1.04
C MET A 1 -18.80 -28.33 1.14
N ALA A 2 -17.69 -27.72 0.73
CA ALA A 2 -16.37 -28.30 0.98
C ALA A 2 -16.00 -28.02 2.44
N ASN A 3 -15.49 -29.02 3.14
CA ASN A 3 -14.93 -28.85 4.48
C ASN A 3 -13.40 -28.83 4.37
N LEU A 4 -12.76 -27.84 4.99
CA LEU A 4 -11.30 -27.72 5.06
C LEU A 4 -10.87 -28.00 6.49
N GLN A 5 -10.13 -29.08 6.70
CA GLN A 5 -9.49 -29.38 7.98
C GLN A 5 -8.01 -29.02 7.90
N VAL A 6 -7.56 -28.13 8.78
CA VAL A 6 -6.14 -27.81 8.96
C VAL A 6 -5.60 -28.68 10.09
N LYS A 7 -4.53 -29.43 9.84
CA LYS A 7 -3.88 -30.30 10.84
C LYS A 7 -2.52 -29.74 11.20
N GLY A 8 -2.10 -29.96 12.45
CA GLY A 8 -0.78 -29.53 12.95
C GLY A 8 -0.64 -28.01 13.07
N ILE A 9 -1.74 -27.31 13.39
CA ILE A 9 -1.64 -25.89 13.72
C ILE A 9 -0.90 -25.75 15.05
N ASP A 10 0.09 -24.88 15.08
CA ASP A 10 0.76 -24.49 16.33
C ASP A 10 -0.25 -23.82 17.27
N ASP A 11 -0.19 -24.16 18.57
CA ASP A 11 -1.13 -23.63 19.57
C ASP A 11 -1.02 -22.11 19.71
N GLY A 12 0.19 -21.56 19.60
CA GLY A 12 0.44 -20.12 19.62
C GLY A 12 -0.22 -19.42 18.43
N LEU A 13 -0.10 -19.99 17.24
CA LEU A 13 -0.77 -19.51 16.03
C LEU A 13 -2.30 -19.56 16.17
N TYR A 14 -2.83 -20.65 16.72
CA TYR A 14 -4.27 -20.79 16.94
C TYR A 14 -4.82 -19.75 17.93
N GLU A 15 -4.06 -19.45 19.00
CA GLU A 15 -4.43 -18.38 19.94
C GLU A 15 -4.37 -16.98 19.33
N GLN A 16 -3.39 -16.71 18.46
CA GLN A 16 -3.35 -15.45 17.71
C GLN A 16 -4.57 -15.29 16.81
N LEU A 17 -4.97 -16.35 16.11
CA LEU A 17 -6.17 -16.37 15.27
C LEU A 17 -7.44 -16.12 16.07
N LYS A 18 -7.57 -16.70 17.27
CA LYS A 18 -8.70 -16.41 18.17
C LYS A 18 -8.75 -14.94 18.57
N ARG A 19 -7.63 -14.37 19.00
CA ARG A 19 -7.57 -12.95 19.41
C ARG A 19 -7.97 -12.04 18.26
N LEU A 20 -7.49 -12.33 17.05
CA LEU A 20 -7.82 -11.55 15.86
C LEU A 20 -9.30 -11.69 15.51
N ALA A 21 -9.85 -12.91 15.55
CA ALA A 21 -11.28 -13.13 15.35
C ALA A 21 -12.15 -12.40 16.37
N THR A 22 -11.74 -12.37 17.66
CA THR A 22 -12.44 -11.59 18.70
C THR A 22 -12.38 -10.10 18.43
N ALA A 23 -11.21 -9.57 18.05
CA ALA A 23 -11.06 -8.14 17.74
C ALA A 23 -11.95 -7.71 16.56
N GLU A 24 -12.07 -8.57 15.55
CA GLU A 24 -12.89 -8.35 14.36
C GLU A 24 -14.38 -8.74 14.55
N ASN A 25 -14.79 -9.16 15.75
CA ASN A 25 -16.14 -9.63 16.08
C ASN A 25 -16.64 -10.75 15.15
N ARG A 26 -15.78 -11.72 14.83
CA ARG A 26 -16.06 -12.85 13.94
C ARG A 26 -15.76 -14.17 14.62
N SER A 27 -16.35 -15.25 14.10
CA SER A 27 -15.91 -16.60 14.48
C SER A 27 -14.55 -16.92 13.85
N VAL A 28 -13.77 -17.81 14.49
CA VAL A 28 -12.45 -18.22 13.97
C VAL A 28 -12.53 -18.78 12.55
N SER A 29 -13.56 -19.57 12.25
CA SER A 29 -13.77 -20.12 10.91
C SER A 29 -14.02 -19.03 9.86
N GLN A 30 -14.81 -18.02 10.20
CA GLN A 30 -15.05 -16.88 9.31
C GLN A 30 -13.78 -16.04 9.12
N GLU A 31 -13.01 -15.85 10.18
CA GLU A 31 -11.77 -15.09 10.11
C GLU A 31 -10.72 -15.80 9.25
N ILE A 32 -10.58 -17.11 9.35
CA ILE A 32 -9.72 -17.89 8.45
C ILE A 32 -10.16 -17.73 6.99
N ILE A 33 -11.46 -17.81 6.70
CA ILE A 33 -11.97 -17.62 5.34
C ILE A 33 -11.67 -16.20 4.85
N PHE A 34 -11.84 -15.20 5.71
CA PHE A 34 -11.52 -13.81 5.40
C PHE A 34 -10.03 -13.63 5.08
N LEU A 35 -9.14 -14.13 5.93
CA LEU A 35 -7.70 -14.06 5.73
C LEU A 35 -7.26 -14.76 4.44
N VAL A 36 -7.79 -15.95 4.15
CA VAL A 36 -7.50 -16.66 2.90
C VAL A 36 -7.98 -15.87 1.68
N LYS A 37 -9.19 -15.30 1.73
CA LYS A 37 -9.70 -14.44 0.65
C LYS A 37 -8.84 -13.18 0.47
N ALA A 38 -8.48 -12.52 1.57
CA ALA A 38 -7.64 -11.34 1.56
C ALA A 38 -6.24 -11.64 0.99
N HIS A 39 -5.65 -12.77 1.37
CA HIS A 39 -4.37 -13.23 0.83
C HIS A 39 -4.45 -13.56 -0.67
N LEU A 40 -5.49 -14.27 -1.12
CA LEU A 40 -5.67 -14.58 -2.54
C LEU A 40 -5.93 -13.32 -3.39
N SER A 41 -6.67 -12.35 -2.85
CA SER A 41 -6.92 -11.07 -3.51
C SER A 41 -5.66 -10.21 -3.56
N SER A 42 -4.92 -10.12 -2.46
CA SER A 42 -3.66 -9.37 -2.41
C SER A 42 -2.59 -9.99 -3.30
N GLN A 43 -2.50 -11.31 -3.43
CA GLN A 43 -1.58 -11.93 -4.39
C GLN A 43 -1.88 -11.54 -5.84
N LYS A 44 -3.16 -11.38 -6.21
CA LYS A 44 -3.52 -10.91 -7.56
C LYS A 44 -3.07 -9.46 -7.76
N THR A 45 -3.25 -8.61 -6.77
CA THR A 45 -2.83 -7.20 -6.83
C THR A 45 -1.31 -7.05 -6.77
N CYS A 46 -0.62 -7.79 -5.91
CA CYS A 46 0.83 -7.76 -5.76
C CYS A 46 1.57 -8.38 -6.96
N ARG A 47 0.97 -9.35 -7.67
CA ARG A 47 1.53 -9.84 -8.95
C ARG A 47 1.34 -8.86 -10.10
N ALA A 48 0.33 -7.99 -10.01
CA ALA A 48 0.05 -6.97 -11.02
C ALA A 48 0.80 -5.66 -10.77
N MET A 49 1.21 -5.39 -9.53
CA MET A 49 2.02 -4.23 -9.20
C MET A 49 3.51 -4.52 -9.43
N PRO A 50 4.26 -3.59 -10.05
CA PRO A 50 5.70 -3.69 -10.10
C PRO A 50 6.27 -3.79 -8.69
N SER A 51 7.30 -4.61 -8.52
CA SER A 51 7.97 -4.74 -7.24
C SER A 51 8.53 -3.38 -6.79
N PRO A 52 8.73 -3.15 -5.48
CA PRO A 52 9.35 -1.91 -5.01
C PRO A 52 10.68 -1.59 -5.71
N ALA A 53 11.47 -2.62 -6.06
CA ALA A 53 12.70 -2.48 -6.83
C ALA A 53 12.43 -2.03 -8.27
N GLU A 54 11.43 -2.60 -8.95
CA GLU A 54 11.04 -2.18 -10.30
C GLU A 54 10.53 -0.73 -10.32
N VAL A 55 9.76 -0.31 -9.31
CA VAL A 55 9.33 1.09 -9.17
C VAL A 55 10.53 2.02 -9.00
N LEU A 56 11.50 1.65 -8.15
CA LEU A 56 12.72 2.44 -7.97
C LEU A 56 13.55 2.54 -9.27
N LEU A 57 13.63 1.45 -10.04
CA LEU A 57 14.28 1.46 -11.35
C LEU A 57 13.52 2.32 -12.37
N GLN A 58 12.19 2.29 -12.39
CA GLN A 58 11.39 3.15 -13.26
C GLN A 58 11.53 4.64 -12.91
N LEU A 59 11.75 4.97 -11.63
CA LEU A 59 12.04 6.34 -11.19
C LEU A 59 13.48 6.77 -11.48
N SER A 60 14.39 5.81 -11.70
CA SER A 60 15.74 6.14 -12.14
C SER A 60 15.69 6.70 -13.56
N GLY A 61 16.22 7.92 -13.75
CA GLY A 61 16.15 8.63 -15.02
C GLY A 61 14.88 9.47 -15.23
N SER A 62 13.81 9.33 -14.43
CA SER A 62 12.63 10.19 -14.57
C SER A 62 12.88 11.66 -14.16
N TRP A 63 13.99 11.90 -13.48
CA TRP A 63 14.47 13.22 -13.05
C TRP A 63 15.48 13.82 -14.02
N GLU A 64 15.87 13.09 -15.07
CA GLU A 64 16.71 13.63 -16.14
C GLU A 64 15.86 14.55 -17.01
N ASP A 65 16.13 15.85 -16.88
CA ASP A 65 15.53 16.87 -17.72
C ASP A 65 16.56 17.32 -18.76
N SER A 66 16.17 17.32 -20.04
CA SER A 66 17.02 17.79 -21.14
C SER A 66 17.13 19.32 -21.16
N ARG A 67 16.26 20.02 -20.43
CA ARG A 67 16.27 21.48 -20.33
C ARG A 67 17.40 21.96 -19.43
N PRO A 68 18.05 23.09 -19.78
CA PRO A 68 19.04 23.69 -18.91
C PRO A 68 18.40 24.21 -17.62
N ALA A 69 19.16 24.18 -16.53
CA ALA A 69 18.69 24.60 -15.21
C ALA A 69 18.05 26.01 -15.19
N GLY A 70 18.54 26.93 -16.03
CA GLY A 70 17.99 28.28 -16.13
C GLY A 70 16.54 28.33 -16.61
N GLU A 71 16.16 27.44 -17.53
CA GLU A 71 14.79 27.36 -18.07
C GLU A 71 13.82 26.79 -17.03
N ILE A 72 14.23 25.73 -16.32
CA ILE A 72 13.49 25.12 -15.21
C ILE A 72 13.25 26.16 -14.10
N VAL A 73 14.29 26.92 -13.73
CA VAL A 73 14.18 27.98 -12.71
C VAL A 73 13.21 29.09 -13.15
N ALA A 74 13.25 29.50 -14.41
CA ALA A 74 12.37 30.53 -14.94
C ALA A 74 10.91 30.06 -14.94
N GLU A 75 10.64 28.84 -15.39
CA GLU A 75 9.31 28.24 -15.37
C GLU A 75 8.74 28.16 -13.94
N ILE A 76 9.52 27.63 -12.98
CA ILE A 76 9.10 27.54 -11.57
C ILE A 76 8.77 28.91 -11.00
N LYS A 77 9.57 29.94 -11.32
CA LYS A 77 9.30 31.32 -10.87
C LYS A 77 8.01 31.87 -11.49
N ASN A 78 7.76 31.61 -12.76
CA ASN A 78 6.58 32.09 -13.48
C ASN A 78 5.29 31.37 -13.05
N ALA A 79 5.38 30.06 -12.78
CA ALA A 79 4.25 29.24 -12.33
C ALA A 79 3.86 29.50 -10.86
N ARG A 80 4.70 30.21 -10.10
CA ARG A 80 4.44 30.53 -8.69
C ARG A 80 3.22 31.46 -8.59
N LYS A 81 2.09 30.91 -8.14
CA LYS A 81 0.94 31.73 -7.72
C LYS A 81 1.20 32.28 -6.33
N ASN A 82 1.41 33.60 -6.23
CA ASN A 82 1.42 34.31 -4.95
C ASN A 82 -0.01 34.38 -4.40
N SER A 83 -0.38 33.35 -3.64
CA SER A 83 -1.62 33.35 -2.86
C SER A 83 -1.48 34.30 -1.68
N GLN A 84 -2.27 35.36 -1.64
CA GLN A 84 -2.39 36.21 -0.45
C GLN A 84 -3.31 35.62 0.63
N ARG A 85 -3.81 34.38 0.43
CA ARG A 85 -4.76 33.73 1.34
C ARG A 85 -4.21 33.50 2.75
N LEU A 86 -2.89 33.51 2.91
CA LEU A 86 -2.20 33.39 4.21
C LEU A 86 -1.46 34.66 4.61
N ALA A 87 -1.64 35.77 3.87
CA ALA A 87 -0.94 37.03 4.14
C ALA A 87 -1.38 37.70 5.46
N GLY A 88 -2.54 37.31 6.02
CA GLY A 88 -3.07 37.81 7.28
C GLY A 88 -2.70 37.01 8.53
N GLY A 89 -1.96 35.89 8.40
CA GLY A 89 -1.75 34.95 9.52
C GLY A 89 -3.00 34.10 9.81
N LEU A 90 -2.80 33.01 10.56
CA LEU A 90 -3.86 32.09 11.03
C LEU A 90 -4.88 32.79 11.94
#